data_AF-A0A6N9U4U0-F1
#
_entry.id   AF-A0A6N9U4U0-F1
#
_cell.length_a   1.000
_cell.length_b   1.000
_cell.length_c   1.000
_cell.angle_alpha   90.00
_cell.angle_beta   90.00
_cell.angle_gamma   90.00
#
_symmetry.space_group_name_H-M   'P 1'
#
loop_
_entity.id
_entity.type
_entity.pdbx_description
1 polymer ?
#
loop_
_entity_poly.entity_id
_entity_poly.type
_entity_poly.pdbx_seq_one_letter_code
_entity_poly.pdbx_strand_id
1 'polypeptide(L)'
;MTTDARLVLTAFAQAARTAHPALTALDQLSGDGDFGDNLREGLDRVVSALEDRPAEPPLAVAAAVFLDEVGGTSGPLIGLLFQELARAHSAHPQDDHEAWRTGVAEGLAAIRRVGEAEPGDRTLVDTLAPARDALDAGAGPRGVAEAAL
;
A
#
# COMPACT_ATOMS: atom_id res chain seq x y z
N MET A 1 4.34 19.65 4.70
CA MET A 1 3.09 19.63 3.93
C MET A 1 2.43 18.31 4.27
N THR A 2 1.22 18.31 4.82
CA THR A 2 0.55 17.08 5.25
C THR A 2 -0.12 16.42 4.05
N THR A 3 0.08 15.11 3.89
CA THR A 3 -0.52 14.35 2.81
C THR A 3 -1.95 13.94 3.18
N ASP A 4 -2.93 14.21 2.33
CA ASP A 4 -4.30 13.74 2.55
C ASP A 4 -4.42 12.26 2.21
N ALA A 5 -4.40 11.41 3.23
CA ALA A 5 -4.49 9.96 3.09
C ALA A 5 -5.77 9.49 2.38
N ARG A 6 -6.90 10.20 2.55
CA ARG A 6 -8.15 9.85 1.87
C ARG A 6 -8.00 10.10 0.37
N LEU A 7 -7.45 11.26 -0.01
CA LEU A 7 -7.17 11.57 -1.41
C LEU A 7 -6.18 10.56 -2.03
N VAL A 8 -5.13 10.17 -1.30
CA VAL A 8 -4.17 9.14 -1.75
C VAL A 8 -4.87 7.82 -2.03
N LEU A 9 -5.72 7.34 -1.12
CA LEU A 9 -6.44 6.07 -1.28
C LEU A 9 -7.46 6.13 -2.44
N THR A 10 -8.18 7.25 -2.60
CA THR A 10 -9.09 7.43 -3.73
C THR A 10 -8.35 7.49 -5.06
N ALA A 11 -7.21 8.18 -5.13
CA ALA A 11 -6.36 8.21 -6.32
C ALA A 11 -5.76 6.84 -6.64
N PHE A 12 -5.37 6.07 -5.61
CA PHE A 12 -4.87 4.71 -5.79
C PHE A 12 -5.97 3.78 -6.33
N ALA A 13 -7.19 3.87 -5.81
CA ALA A 13 -8.34 3.13 -6.36
C ALA A 13 -8.61 3.46 -7.83
N GLN A 14 -8.48 4.73 -8.23
CA GLN A 14 -8.58 5.12 -9.64
C GLN A 14 -7.45 4.52 -10.49
N ALA A 15 -6.20 4.61 -10.02
CA ALA A 15 -5.06 4.04 -10.72
C ALA A 15 -5.17 2.52 -10.88
N ALA A 16 -5.59 1.80 -9.84
CA ALA A 16 -5.81 0.36 -9.88
C ALA A 16 -6.92 -0.03 -10.86
N ARG A 17 -8.03 0.73 -10.93
CA ARG A 17 -9.07 0.53 -11.96
C ARG A 17 -8.54 0.72 -13.37
N THR A 18 -7.69 1.71 -13.60
CA THR A 18 -7.06 1.91 -14.92
C THR A 18 -6.07 0.82 -15.26
N ALA A 19 -5.28 0.36 -14.29
CA ALA A 19 -4.25 -0.67 -14.47
C ALA A 19 -4.80 -2.09 -14.49
N HIS A 20 -6.04 -2.31 -14.03
CA HIS A 20 -6.67 -3.63 -13.86
C HIS A 20 -6.40 -4.60 -15.04
N PRO A 21 -6.67 -4.26 -16.32
CA PRO A 21 -6.45 -5.21 -17.41
C PRO A 21 -4.99 -5.62 -17.57
N ALA A 22 -4.06 -4.69 -17.35
CA ALA A 22 -2.63 -4.96 -17.46
C ALA A 22 -2.14 -5.81 -16.28
N LEU A 23 -2.62 -5.52 -15.06
CA LEU A 23 -2.28 -6.29 -13.86
C LEU A 23 -2.78 -7.73 -13.94
N THR A 24 -4.04 -7.94 -14.36
CA THR A 24 -4.59 -9.27 -14.64
C THR A 24 -3.78 -10.00 -15.71
N ALA A 25 -3.44 -9.32 -16.82
CA ALA A 25 -2.67 -9.95 -17.89
C ALA A 25 -1.25 -10.35 -17.46
N LEU A 26 -0.57 -9.52 -16.65
CA LEU A 26 0.74 -9.84 -16.10
C LEU A 26 0.67 -11.04 -15.15
N ASP A 27 -0.33 -11.07 -14.28
CA ASP A 27 -0.50 -12.15 -13.32
C ASP A 27 -0.86 -13.48 -14.01
N GLN A 28 -1.60 -13.47 -15.12
CA GLN A 28 -1.83 -14.68 -15.93
C GLN A 28 -0.55 -15.29 -16.53
N LEU A 29 0.55 -14.53 -16.64
CA LEU A 29 1.82 -15.06 -17.16
C LEU A 29 2.54 -15.94 -16.14
N SER A 30 2.33 -15.72 -14.84
CA SER A 30 3.09 -16.39 -13.76
C SER A 30 2.26 -16.81 -12.54
N GLY A 31 0.95 -16.60 -12.57
CA GLY A 31 -0.01 -16.82 -11.50
C GLY A 31 -1.35 -17.28 -12.06
N ASP A 32 -2.44 -17.04 -11.34
CA ASP A 32 -3.80 -17.46 -11.73
C ASP A 32 -4.62 -16.34 -12.39
N GLY A 33 -4.09 -15.10 -12.41
CA GLY A 33 -4.70 -13.96 -13.08
C GLY A 33 -5.68 -13.18 -12.22
N ASP A 34 -5.72 -13.42 -10.91
CA ASP A 34 -6.67 -12.79 -10.00
C ASP A 34 -6.16 -11.47 -9.38
N PHE A 35 -4.86 -11.14 -9.51
CA PHE A 35 -4.26 -10.00 -8.82
C PHE A 35 -4.95 -8.67 -9.16
N GLY A 36 -5.24 -8.44 -10.43
CA GLY A 36 -5.92 -7.22 -10.89
C GLY A 36 -7.33 -7.11 -10.31
N ASP A 37 -8.09 -8.22 -10.29
CA ASP A 37 -9.43 -8.26 -9.71
C ASP A 37 -9.38 -8.01 -8.20
N ASN A 38 -8.54 -8.74 -7.46
CA ASN A 38 -8.35 -8.60 -6.02
C ASN A 38 -7.98 -7.16 -5.62
N LEU A 39 -7.03 -6.53 -6.32
CA LEU A 39 -6.60 -5.17 -6.00
C LEU A 39 -7.70 -4.13 -6.28
N ARG A 40 -8.36 -4.22 -7.44
CA ARG A 40 -9.47 -3.32 -7.80
C ARG A 40 -10.58 -3.44 -6.76
N GLU A 41 -11.00 -4.67 -6.50
CA GLU A 41 -12.09 -5.00 -5.59
C GLU A 41 -11.82 -4.58 -4.15
N GLY A 42 -10.58 -4.76 -3.67
CA GLY A 42 -10.16 -4.30 -2.37
C GLY A 42 -10.19 -2.78 -2.26
N LEU A 43 -9.67 -2.06 -3.25
CA LEU A 43 -9.67 -0.61 -3.24
C LEU A 43 -11.06 0.00 -3.43
N ASP A 44 -11.95 -0.63 -4.19
CA ASP A 44 -13.35 -0.23 -4.28
C ASP A 44 -14.05 -0.36 -2.92
N ARG A 45 -13.81 -1.45 -2.19
CA ARG A 45 -14.28 -1.63 -0.81
C ARG A 45 -13.71 -0.58 0.14
N VAL A 46 -12.42 -0.25 0.03
CA VAL A 46 -11.81 0.84 0.82
C VAL A 46 -12.52 2.16 0.56
N VAL A 47 -12.77 2.53 -0.70
CA VAL A 47 -13.47 3.78 -1.03
C VAL A 47 -14.87 3.80 -0.42
N SER A 48 -15.65 2.73 -0.57
CA SER A 48 -16.98 2.62 0.06
C SER A 48 -16.90 2.74 1.57
N ALA A 49 -15.98 2.01 2.21
CA ALA A 49 -15.82 2.03 3.66
C ALA A 49 -15.42 3.41 4.20
N LEU A 50 -14.64 4.17 3.43
CA LEU A 50 -14.27 5.54 3.77
C LEU A 50 -15.47 6.49 3.71
N GLU A 51 -16.44 6.26 2.83
CA GLU A 51 -17.69 7.03 2.76
C GLU A 51 -18.58 6.74 3.97
N ASP A 52 -18.69 5.46 4.37
CA ASP A 52 -19.48 5.02 5.52
C ASP A 52 -18.86 5.41 6.87
N ARG A 53 -17.53 5.52 6.93
CA ARG A 53 -16.76 5.79 8.15
C ARG A 53 -15.93 7.08 8.04
N PRO A 54 -16.55 8.26 7.87
CA PRO A 54 -15.83 9.50 7.58
C PRO A 54 -14.94 10.00 8.72
N ALA A 55 -15.20 9.56 9.96
CA ALA A 55 -14.45 9.95 11.16
C ALA A 55 -13.26 9.03 11.48
N GLU A 56 -13.16 7.87 10.84
CA GLU A 56 -12.05 6.93 11.09
C GLU A 56 -10.80 7.33 10.29
N PRO A 57 -9.58 7.08 10.82
CA PRO A 57 -8.34 7.34 10.08
C PRO A 57 -8.30 6.54 8.77
N PRO A 58 -8.09 7.18 7.60
CA PRO A 58 -8.24 6.49 6.31
C PRO A 58 -7.33 5.28 6.11
N LEU A 59 -6.08 5.34 6.58
CA LEU A 59 -5.14 4.22 6.50
C LEU A 59 -5.55 3.03 7.39
N ALA A 60 -6.20 3.31 8.54
CA ALA A 60 -6.72 2.24 9.41
C ALA A 60 -7.93 1.55 8.77
N VAL A 61 -8.79 2.31 8.09
CA VAL A 61 -9.89 1.77 7.29
C VAL A 61 -9.35 0.87 6.17
N ALA A 62 -8.33 1.33 5.43
CA ALA A 62 -7.71 0.55 4.37
C ALA A 62 -7.06 -0.74 4.90
N ALA A 63 -6.36 -0.67 6.04
CA ALA A 63 -5.78 -1.83 6.69
C ALA A 63 -6.83 -2.89 7.03
N ALA A 64 -7.92 -2.49 7.67
CA ALA A 64 -9.00 -3.41 8.03
C ALA A 64 -9.59 -4.12 6.80
N VAL A 65 -9.93 -3.37 5.75
CA VAL A 65 -10.50 -3.94 4.52
C VAL A 65 -9.54 -4.95 3.88
N PHE A 66 -8.25 -4.61 3.75
CA PHE A 66 -7.28 -5.50 3.09
C PHE A 66 -6.93 -6.74 3.92
N LEU A 67 -6.93 -6.64 5.25
CA LEU A 67 -6.67 -7.78 6.14
C LEU A 67 -7.86 -8.74 6.21
N ASP A 68 -9.08 -8.22 6.19
CA ASP A 68 -10.28 -9.01 6.49
C ASP A 68 -11.08 -9.43 5.25
N GLU A 69 -11.00 -8.66 4.16
CA GLU A 69 -11.94 -8.78 3.02
C GLU A 69 -11.27 -9.02 1.66
N VAL A 70 -9.95 -8.83 1.53
CA VAL A 70 -9.24 -9.00 0.26
C VAL A 70 -8.53 -10.35 0.23
N GLY A 71 -8.89 -11.16 -0.78
CA GLY A 71 -8.32 -12.49 -0.99
C GLY A 71 -6.92 -12.49 -1.61
N GLY A 72 -6.45 -13.70 -1.93
CA GLY A 72 -5.11 -13.92 -2.46
C GLY A 72 -4.00 -13.72 -1.41
N THR A 73 -2.75 -13.94 -1.82
CA THR A 73 -1.58 -13.66 -0.98
C THR A 73 -1.29 -12.17 -0.86
N SER A 74 -1.67 -11.37 -1.86
CA SER A 74 -1.41 -9.93 -1.89
C SER A 74 -2.28 -9.12 -0.93
N GLY A 75 -3.53 -9.54 -0.70
CA GLY A 75 -4.49 -8.84 0.19
C GLY A 75 -3.93 -8.60 1.58
N PRO A 76 -3.62 -9.66 2.36
CA PRO A 76 -3.05 -9.51 3.70
C PRO A 76 -1.71 -8.77 3.71
N LEU A 77 -0.84 -8.96 2.71
CA LEU A 77 0.46 -8.27 2.65
C LEU A 77 0.30 -6.75 2.48
N ILE A 78 -0.60 -6.31 1.59
CA ILE A 78 -0.94 -4.88 1.43
C ILE A 78 -1.63 -4.36 2.69
N GLY A 79 -2.47 -5.19 3.33
CA GLY A 79 -3.11 -4.87 4.61
C GLY A 79 -2.10 -4.59 5.74
N LEU A 80 -1.03 -5.39 5.83
CA LEU A 80 0.07 -5.16 6.78
C LEU A 80 0.78 -3.82 6.53
N LEU A 81 1.02 -3.46 5.27
CA LEU A 81 1.58 -2.16 4.93
C LEU A 81 0.68 -1.02 5.40
N PHE A 82 -0.63 -1.08 5.10
CA PHE A 82 -1.57 -0.06 5.57
C PHE A 82 -1.66 0.00 7.10
N GLN A 83 -1.58 -1.15 7.78
CA GLN A 83 -1.59 -1.22 9.24
C GLN A 83 -0.41 -0.46 9.86
N GLU A 84 0.81 -0.69 9.35
CA GLU A 84 1.99 0.00 9.87
C GLU A 84 2.02 1.48 9.48
N LEU A 85 1.54 1.84 8.29
CA LEU A 85 1.33 3.24 7.90
C LEU A 85 0.35 3.94 8.85
N ALA A 86 -0.77 3.31 9.20
CA ALA A 86 -1.76 3.87 10.13
C ALA A 86 -1.19 4.08 11.53
N ARG A 87 -0.39 3.12 12.03
CA ARG A 87 0.31 3.24 13.31
C ARG A 87 1.31 4.39 13.30
N ALA A 88 2.14 4.48 12.28
CA ALA A 88 3.15 5.53 12.16
C ALA A 88 2.52 6.93 12.07
N HIS A 89 1.45 7.11 11.28
CA HIS A 89 0.73 8.38 11.22
C HIS A 89 0.06 8.76 12.55
N SER A 90 -0.36 7.78 13.34
CA SER A 90 -0.89 8.01 14.69
C SER A 90 0.21 8.42 15.68
N ALA A 91 1.42 7.85 15.53
CA ALA A 91 2.58 8.14 16.38
C ALA A 91 3.26 9.48 16.04
N HIS A 92 3.20 9.89 14.77
CA HIS A 92 3.85 11.11 14.25
C HIS A 92 2.82 12.08 13.63
N PRO A 93 1.80 12.56 14.37
CA PRO A 93 0.68 13.32 13.81
C PRO A 93 1.05 14.70 13.25
N GLN A 94 2.27 15.20 13.54
CA GLN A 94 2.76 16.50 13.09
C GLN A 94 3.96 16.40 12.14
N ASP A 95 4.44 15.18 11.87
CA ASP A 95 5.60 14.93 11.02
C ASP A 95 5.24 13.87 9.97
N ASP A 96 4.65 14.36 8.88
CA ASP A 96 4.17 13.54 7.75
C ASP A 96 5.31 12.72 7.14
N HIS A 97 6.50 13.32 7.01
CA HIS A 97 7.66 12.64 6.43
C HIS A 97 8.10 11.49 7.33
N GLU A 98 8.23 11.72 8.64
CA GLU A 98 8.59 10.68 9.60
C GLU A 98 7.52 9.58 9.69
N ALA A 99 6.24 9.94 9.59
CA ALA A 99 5.15 8.97 9.53
C ALA A 99 5.26 8.03 8.33
N TRP A 100 5.52 8.57 7.14
CA TRP A 100 5.74 7.76 5.93
C TRP A 100 7.02 6.93 6.01
N ARG A 101 8.13 7.54 6.43
CA ARG A 101 9.43 6.85 6.58
C ARG A 101 9.32 5.65 7.50
N THR A 102 8.77 5.85 8.70
CA THR A 102 8.58 4.78 9.69
C THR A 102 7.57 3.75 9.21
N GLY A 103 6.40 4.17 8.70
CA GLY A 103 5.36 3.24 8.29
C GLY A 103 5.74 2.38 7.08
N VAL A 104 6.46 2.91 6.10
CA VAL A 104 6.97 2.13 4.96
C VAL A 104 8.07 1.17 5.40
N ALA A 105 8.97 1.60 6.30
CA ALA A 105 10.03 0.73 6.82
C ALA A 105 9.46 -0.46 7.61
N GLU A 106 8.53 -0.20 8.53
CA GLU A 106 7.90 -1.26 9.32
C GLU A 106 6.97 -2.13 8.47
N GLY A 107 6.24 -1.54 7.52
CA GLY A 107 5.40 -2.29 6.58
C GLY A 107 6.22 -3.23 5.68
N LEU A 108 7.36 -2.76 5.16
CA LEU A 108 8.31 -3.59 4.43
C LEU A 108 8.85 -4.73 5.30
N ALA A 109 9.25 -4.45 6.53
CA ALA A 109 9.72 -5.47 7.46
C ALA A 109 8.63 -6.52 7.76
N ALA A 110 7.38 -6.08 7.93
CA ALA A 110 6.23 -6.97 8.14
C ALA A 110 5.97 -7.87 6.92
N ILE A 111 5.99 -7.29 5.71
CA ILE A 111 5.81 -8.05 4.47
C ILE A 111 6.93 -9.09 4.31
N ARG A 112 8.20 -8.72 4.53
CA ARG A 112 9.33 -9.66 4.45
C ARG A 112 9.23 -10.77 5.49
N ARG A 113 8.80 -10.45 6.71
CA ARG A 113 8.61 -11.45 7.77
C ARG A 113 7.51 -12.46 7.46
N VAL A 114 6.43 -12.04 6.79
CA VAL A 114 5.27 -12.90 6.50
C VAL A 114 5.42 -13.63 5.16
N GLY A 115 5.90 -12.93 4.13
CA GLY A 115 6.08 -13.47 2.78
C GLY A 115 7.44 -14.09 2.52
N GLU A 116 8.40 -13.95 3.44
CA GLU A 116 9.77 -14.47 3.36
C GLU A 116 10.56 -14.01 2.12
N ALA A 117 10.09 -12.93 1.46
CA ALA A 117 10.68 -12.40 0.24
C ALA A 117 11.87 -11.47 0.51
N GLU A 118 12.83 -11.50 -0.39
CA GLU A 118 14.05 -10.68 -0.39
C GLU A 118 14.11 -9.78 -1.64
N PRO A 119 14.92 -8.69 -1.62
CA PRO A 119 15.20 -7.93 -2.83
C PRO A 119 15.75 -8.83 -3.94
N GLY A 120 15.15 -8.76 -5.12
CA GLY A 120 15.44 -9.58 -6.29
C GLY A 120 14.41 -10.68 -6.58
N ASP A 121 13.52 -10.99 -5.64
CA ASP A 121 12.53 -12.07 -5.79
C ASP A 121 11.34 -11.72 -6.68
N ARG A 122 11.30 -10.49 -7.23
CA ARG A 122 10.25 -9.96 -8.11
C ARG A 122 8.90 -9.86 -7.40
N THR A 123 8.91 -9.25 -6.21
CA THR A 123 7.72 -9.07 -5.37
C THR A 123 7.52 -7.59 -5.02
N LEU A 124 6.50 -7.27 -4.22
CA LEU A 124 6.30 -5.93 -3.65
C LEU A 124 7.53 -5.40 -2.90
N VAL A 125 8.41 -6.28 -2.40
CA VAL A 125 9.67 -5.90 -1.76
C VAL A 125 10.57 -5.08 -2.69
N ASP A 126 10.59 -5.40 -3.98
CA ASP A 126 11.41 -4.71 -4.98
C ASP A 126 10.95 -3.28 -5.26
N THR A 127 9.68 -2.98 -4.98
CA THR A 127 9.13 -1.63 -5.05
C THR A 127 9.30 -0.89 -3.72
N LEU A 128 9.04 -1.57 -2.60
CA LEU A 128 9.03 -0.94 -1.27
C LEU A 128 10.43 -0.67 -0.72
N ALA A 129 11.42 -1.51 -1.00
CA ALA A 129 12.78 -1.31 -0.50
C ALA A 129 13.43 -0.02 -1.05
N PRO A 130 13.41 0.27 -2.37
CA PRO A 130 13.89 1.54 -2.90
C PRO A 130 13.08 2.75 -2.40
N ALA A 131 11.75 2.60 -2.27
CA ALA A 131 10.89 3.66 -1.73
C ALA A 131 11.29 4.03 -0.29
N ARG A 132 11.58 3.02 0.54
CA ARG A 132 12.07 3.19 1.91
C ARG A 132 13.42 3.88 1.95
N ASP A 133 14.38 3.45 1.10
CA ASP A 133 15.70 4.10 1.01
C ASP A 133 15.58 5.58 0.60
N ALA A 134 14.67 5.91 -0.32
CA ALA A 134 14.41 7.29 -0.72
C ALA A 134 13.82 8.13 0.42
N LEU A 135 12.89 7.58 1.21
CA LEU A 135 12.35 8.23 2.40
C LEU A 135 13.44 8.46 3.47
N ASP A 136 14.30 7.48 3.71
CA ASP A 136 15.45 7.62 4.63
C ASP A 136 16.41 8.72 4.16
N ALA A 137 16.54 8.93 2.85
CA ALA A 137 17.32 10.01 2.25
C ALA A 137 16.63 11.38 2.26
N GLY A 138 15.40 11.49 2.77
CA GLY A 138 14.65 12.75 2.84
C GLY A 138 13.93 13.13 1.53
N ALA A 139 13.71 12.17 0.63
CA ALA A 139 13.04 12.44 -0.63
C ALA A 139 11.55 12.79 -0.41
N GLY A 140 11.06 13.76 -1.18
CA GLY A 140 9.62 14.04 -1.26
C GLY A 140 8.85 12.98 -2.06
N PRO A 141 7.50 13.02 -2.07
CA PRO A 141 6.66 11.98 -2.66
C PRO A 141 7.02 11.59 -4.10
N ARG A 142 7.40 12.56 -4.94
CA ARG A 142 7.83 12.29 -6.31
C ARG A 142 9.14 11.49 -6.38
N GLY A 143 10.14 11.85 -5.57
CA GLY A 143 11.42 11.14 -5.54
C GLY A 143 11.25 9.72 -5.00
N VAL A 144 10.36 9.54 -4.01
CA VAL A 144 9.98 8.21 -3.50
C VAL A 144 9.31 7.37 -4.59
N ALA A 145 8.38 7.95 -5.35
CA ALA A 145 7.72 7.25 -6.44
C ALA A 145 8.69 6.90 -7.58
N GLU A 146 9.61 7.80 -7.95
CA GLU A 146 10.63 7.55 -8.98
C GLU A 146 11.62 6.46 -8.55
N ALA A 147 11.96 6.37 -7.26
CA ALA A 147 12.83 5.31 -6.74
C ALA A 147 12.17 3.92 -6.78
N ALA A 148 10.84 3.86 -6.71
CA ALA A 148 10.07 2.63 -6.62
C ALA A 148 9.79 1.95 -7.99
N LEU A 149 10.25 2.55 -9.09
CA LEU A 149 10.10 2.07 -10.48
C LEU A 149 11.31 1.23 -10.92
#